data_AF-A0AAN9AHU0-F1
#
_entry.id   AF-A0AAN9AHU0-F1
#
_cell.length_a   1.000
_cell.length_b   1.000
_cell.length_c   1.000
_cell.angle_alpha   90.00
_cell.angle_beta   90.00
_cell.angle_gamma   90.00
#
_symmetry.space_group_name_H-M   'P 1'
#
loop_
_entity.id
_entity.type
_entity.pdbx_description
1 polymer ?
#
loop_
_entity_poly.entity_id
_entity_poly.type
_entity_poly.pdbx_seq_one_letter_code
_entity_poly.pdbx_strand_id
1 'polypeptide(L)'
;MHCGESIPNLKHAILNFRSHQFIAVYLSDAEEQLKLRFQVELEFVQCLANPNYLNFLAQRGYFKEQNFINYLKYLLYWKEPKYAKYLKYPQCLHMLDLLQYEHFRKELVSAPCAKFIDDQQLLHWQHYHRRRMKLFQEQQEKMQPPPHNKPPPS
;
A
#
# COMPACT_ATOMS: atom_id res chain seq x y z
N MET A 1 60.92 -22.77 12.74
CA MET A 1 60.01 -23.76 13.35
C MET A 1 58.92 -22.99 14.09
N HIS A 2 57.86 -22.61 13.41
CA HIS A 2 56.67 -22.04 14.03
C HIS A 2 55.47 -22.64 13.32
N CYS A 3 54.61 -23.30 14.08
CA CYS A 3 53.16 -23.31 13.94
C CYS A 3 52.62 -24.31 14.97
N GLY A 4 52.36 -23.80 16.18
CA GLY A 4 51.48 -24.45 17.14
C GLY A 4 50.17 -23.68 17.16
N GLU A 5 49.32 -23.86 16.14
CA GLU A 5 47.97 -23.30 16.19
C GLU A 5 47.12 -24.15 17.15
N SER A 6 46.65 -23.51 18.21
CA SER A 6 45.75 -24.08 19.20
C SER A 6 44.44 -24.50 18.55
N ILE A 7 44.13 -25.80 18.57
CA ILE A 7 42.83 -26.33 18.12
C ILE A 7 41.74 -25.79 19.05
N PRO A 8 40.75 -25.02 18.56
CA PRO A 8 39.66 -24.53 19.39
C PRO A 8 38.84 -25.69 19.96
N ASN A 9 38.52 -25.60 21.25
CA ASN A 9 37.80 -26.65 21.99
C ASN A 9 36.45 -26.96 21.30
N LEU A 10 36.30 -28.21 20.84
CA LEU A 10 35.15 -28.69 20.07
C LEU A 10 33.81 -28.44 20.78
N LYS A 11 33.78 -28.44 22.13
CA LYS A 11 32.55 -28.12 22.90
C LYS A 11 32.17 -26.65 22.81
N HIS A 12 33.17 -25.77 22.80
CA HIS A 12 32.96 -24.33 22.64
C HIS A 12 32.51 -24.00 21.21
N ALA A 13 33.08 -24.70 20.21
CA ALA A 13 32.67 -24.59 18.81
C ALA A 13 31.22 -25.07 18.58
N ILE A 14 30.80 -26.18 19.18
CA ILE A 14 29.42 -26.70 19.07
C ILE A 14 28.41 -25.79 19.79
N LEU A 15 28.77 -25.24 20.96
CA LEU A 15 27.92 -24.29 21.68
C LEU A 15 27.78 -22.96 20.91
N ASN A 16 28.86 -22.44 20.33
CA ASN A 16 28.81 -21.27 19.45
C ASN A 16 28.02 -21.55 18.17
N PHE A 17 28.16 -22.73 17.56
CA PHE A 17 27.39 -23.07 16.37
C PHE A 17 25.89 -23.18 16.68
N ARG A 18 25.52 -23.78 17.83
CA ARG A 18 24.13 -23.86 18.29
C ARG A 18 23.55 -22.50 18.67
N SER A 19 24.33 -21.60 19.29
CA SER A 19 23.88 -20.24 19.59
C SER A 19 23.73 -19.41 18.32
N HIS A 20 24.67 -19.51 17.37
CA HIS A 20 24.55 -18.88 16.05
C HIS A 20 23.35 -19.40 15.26
N GLN A 21 23.10 -20.70 15.26
CA GLN A 21 21.93 -21.30 14.61
C GLN A 21 20.64 -20.83 15.27
N PHE A 22 20.60 -20.73 16.61
CA PHE A 22 19.45 -20.21 17.35
C PHE A 22 19.20 -18.73 17.05
N ILE A 23 20.25 -17.92 17.02
CA ILE A 23 20.17 -16.50 16.64
C ILE A 23 19.70 -16.37 15.19
N ALA A 24 20.21 -17.18 14.26
CA ALA A 24 19.81 -17.17 12.86
C ALA A 24 18.32 -17.53 12.68
N VAL A 25 17.82 -18.54 13.40
CA VAL A 25 16.39 -18.91 13.40
C VAL A 25 15.53 -17.81 14.02
N TYR A 26 15.95 -17.21 15.14
CA TYR A 26 15.20 -16.11 15.75
C TYR A 26 15.16 -14.86 14.86
N LEU A 27 16.26 -14.56 14.16
CA LEU A 27 16.32 -13.48 13.19
C LEU A 27 15.44 -13.76 11.96
N SER A 28 15.43 -14.99 11.45
CA SER A 28 14.55 -15.36 10.33
C SER A 28 13.08 -15.25 10.72
N ASP A 29 12.70 -15.70 11.91
CA ASP A 29 11.33 -15.60 12.41
C ASP A 29 10.90 -14.13 12.58
N ALA A 30 11.80 -13.27 13.06
CA ALA A 30 11.55 -11.83 13.18
C ALA A 30 11.40 -11.17 11.79
N GLU A 31 12.23 -11.53 10.81
CA GLU A 31 12.10 -11.04 9.44
C GLU A 31 10.78 -11.46 8.78
N GLU A 32 10.35 -12.70 9.00
CA GLU A 32 9.07 -13.19 8.51
C GLU A 32 7.89 -12.45 9.15
N GLN A 33 7.95 -12.20 10.46
CA GLN A 33 6.94 -11.41 11.17
C GLN A 33 6.86 -9.97 10.63
N LEU A 34 8.01 -9.35 10.32
CA LEU A 34 8.05 -8.01 9.73
C LEU A 34 7.43 -7.99 8.32
N LYS A 35 7.73 -9.00 7.49
CA LYS A 35 7.12 -9.16 6.16
C LYS A 35 5.61 -9.35 6.26
N LEU A 36 5.16 -10.20 7.19
CA LEU A 36 3.75 -10.44 7.44
C LEU A 36 3.05 -9.17 7.89
N ARG A 37 3.61 -8.44 8.87
CA ARG A 37 3.05 -7.16 9.32
C ARG A 37 2.90 -6.18 8.17
N PHE A 38 3.95 -6.02 7.36
CA PHE A 38 3.93 -5.13 6.20
C PHE A 38 2.82 -5.51 5.21
N GLN A 39 2.66 -6.81 4.92
CA GLN A 39 1.62 -7.29 4.02
C GLN A 39 0.21 -7.04 4.60
N VAL A 40 0.01 -7.33 5.88
CA VAL A 40 -1.27 -7.10 6.57
C VAL A 40 -1.63 -5.61 6.57
N GLU A 41 -0.66 -4.74 6.87
CA GLU A 41 -0.83 -3.28 6.81
C GLU A 41 -1.15 -2.80 5.39
N LEU A 42 -0.46 -3.34 4.38
CA LEU A 42 -0.68 -3.02 2.97
C LEU A 42 -2.08 -3.41 2.49
N GLU A 43 -2.54 -4.61 2.85
CA GLU A 43 -3.88 -5.10 2.53
C GLU A 43 -4.93 -4.26 3.26
N PHE A 44 -4.74 -4.02 4.57
CA PHE A 44 -5.64 -3.22 5.38
C PHE A 44 -5.82 -1.81 4.83
N VAL A 45 -4.72 -1.11 4.52
CA VAL A 45 -4.78 0.25 3.95
C VAL A 45 -5.55 0.23 2.64
N GLN A 46 -5.30 -0.73 1.75
CA GLN A 46 -6.04 -0.84 0.50
C GLN A 46 -7.53 -1.12 0.70
N CYS A 47 -7.92 -1.87 1.72
CA CYS A 47 -9.33 -2.08 2.07
C CYS A 47 -10.05 -0.78 2.44
N LEU A 48 -9.34 0.27 2.88
CA LEU A 48 -9.95 1.59 3.16
C LEU A 48 -10.52 2.26 1.90
N ALA A 49 -10.15 1.81 0.70
CA ALA A 49 -10.78 2.27 -0.54
C ALA A 49 -12.26 1.88 -0.64
N ASN A 50 -12.69 0.80 0.02
CA ASN A 50 -14.05 0.28 -0.06
C ASN A 50 -14.99 1.00 0.92
N PRO A 51 -15.98 1.78 0.44
CA PRO A 51 -16.90 2.53 1.29
C PRO A 51 -17.74 1.64 2.21
N ASN A 52 -18.11 0.44 1.76
CA ASN A 52 -18.89 -0.50 2.56
C ASN A 52 -18.06 -1.06 3.72
N TYR A 53 -16.76 -1.27 3.52
CA TYR A 53 -15.87 -1.68 4.60
C TYR A 53 -15.69 -0.57 5.63
N LEU A 54 -15.55 0.68 5.18
CA LEU A 54 -15.54 1.83 6.10
C LEU A 54 -16.85 1.95 6.89
N ASN A 55 -18.00 1.79 6.24
CA ASN A 55 -19.29 1.78 6.93
C ASN A 55 -19.39 0.66 7.97
N PHE A 56 -18.94 -0.55 7.63
CA PHE A 56 -18.87 -1.68 8.56
C PHE A 56 -18.01 -1.33 9.79
N LEU A 57 -16.81 -0.76 9.59
CA LEU A 57 -15.95 -0.35 10.70
C LEU A 57 -16.62 0.73 11.57
N ALA A 58 -17.31 1.69 10.94
CA ALA A 58 -18.01 2.76 11.63
C ALA A 58 -19.17 2.24 12.50
N GLN A 59 -20.00 1.35 11.95
CA GLN A 59 -21.13 0.74 12.64
C GLN A 59 -20.70 -0.09 13.86
N ARG A 60 -19.55 -0.76 13.79
CA ARG A 60 -18.96 -1.52 14.90
C ARG A 60 -18.30 -0.63 15.96
N GLY A 61 -18.14 0.66 15.69
CA GLY A 61 -17.62 1.63 16.65
C GLY A 61 -16.10 1.78 16.65
N TYR A 62 -15.36 1.13 15.74
CA TYR A 62 -13.90 1.20 15.70
C TYR A 62 -13.38 2.64 15.57
N PHE A 63 -14.07 3.49 14.81
CA PHE A 63 -13.67 4.89 14.64
C PHE A 63 -13.90 5.79 15.88
N LYS A 64 -14.51 5.25 16.94
CA LYS A 64 -14.66 5.92 18.25
C LYS A 64 -13.49 5.59 19.18
N GLU A 65 -12.74 4.52 18.91
CA GLU A 65 -11.65 4.06 19.77
C GLU A 65 -10.36 4.84 19.49
N GLN A 66 -9.77 5.43 20.54
CA GLN A 66 -8.56 6.24 20.40
C GLN A 66 -7.37 5.43 19.86
N ASN A 67 -7.25 4.16 20.26
CA ASN A 67 -6.20 3.28 19.78
C ASN A 67 -6.28 3.07 18.27
N PHE A 68 -7.49 2.88 17.73
CA PHE A 68 -7.69 2.71 16.30
C PHE A 68 -7.42 4.00 15.53
N ILE A 69 -7.82 5.16 16.06
CA ILE A 69 -7.50 6.48 15.48
C ILE A 69 -5.99 6.70 15.42
N ASN A 70 -5.26 6.33 16.48
CA ASN A 70 -3.81 6.40 16.51
C ASN A 70 -3.17 5.44 15.49
N TYR A 71 -3.76 4.26 15.29
CA TYR A 71 -3.33 3.33 14.25
C TYR A 71 -3.54 3.91 12.84
N LEU A 72 -4.67 4.56 12.57
CA LEU A 72 -4.90 5.27 11.29
C LEU A 72 -3.90 6.40 11.07
N LYS A 73 -3.50 7.13 12.12
CA LYS A 73 -2.42 8.13 12.05
C LYS A 73 -1.08 7.49 11.73
N TYR A 74 -0.78 6.36 12.37
CA TYR A 74 0.43 5.59 12.10
C TYR A 74 0.51 5.21 10.61
N LEU A 75 -0.58 4.71 10.03
CA LEU A 75 -0.63 4.30 8.61
C LEU A 75 -0.41 5.44 7.60
N LEU A 76 -0.36 6.72 8.02
CA LEU A 76 -0.04 7.82 7.10
C LEU A 76 1.35 7.71 6.47
N TYR A 77 2.25 6.89 7.03
CA TYR A 77 3.55 6.60 6.42
C TYR A 77 3.41 5.99 5.01
N TRP A 78 2.29 5.30 4.70
CA TRP A 78 2.02 4.73 3.37
C TRP A 78 1.96 5.79 2.25
N LYS A 79 1.81 7.07 2.60
CA LYS A 79 1.88 8.19 1.65
C LYS A 79 3.29 8.49 1.16
N GLU A 80 4.33 8.06 1.88
CA GLU A 80 5.71 8.29 1.46
C GLU A 80 6.01 7.49 0.17
N PRO A 81 6.69 8.08 -0.84
CA PRO A 81 6.89 7.43 -2.15
C PRO A 81 7.53 6.04 -2.09
N LYS A 82 8.42 5.80 -1.11
CA LYS A 82 9.06 4.49 -0.89
C LYS A 82 8.07 3.36 -0.56
N TYR A 83 6.90 3.68 0.00
CA TYR A 83 5.85 2.73 0.34
C TYR A 83 4.67 2.79 -0.63
N ALA A 84 4.29 4.00 -1.05
CA ALA A 84 3.14 4.23 -1.94
C ALA A 84 3.23 3.44 -3.25
N LYS A 85 4.45 3.15 -3.74
CA LYS A 85 4.69 2.34 -4.94
C LYS A 85 4.11 0.92 -4.89
N TYR A 86 3.82 0.39 -3.69
CA TYR A 86 3.25 -0.95 -3.52
C TYR A 86 1.71 -0.96 -3.55
N LEU A 87 1.06 0.22 -3.52
CA LEU A 87 -0.40 0.33 -3.49
C LEU A 87 -0.98 0.13 -4.90
N LYS A 88 -1.88 -0.85 -5.05
CA LYS A 88 -2.64 -1.07 -6.30
C LYS A 88 -3.83 -0.12 -6.42
N TYR A 89 -4.42 0.26 -5.29
CA TYR A 89 -5.60 1.12 -5.21
C TYR A 89 -5.25 2.47 -4.57
N PRO A 90 -4.71 3.46 -5.31
CA PRO A 90 -4.20 4.71 -4.74
C PRO A 90 -5.26 5.55 -4.01
N GLN A 91 -6.54 5.32 -4.33
CA GLN A 91 -7.68 6.02 -3.73
C GLN A 91 -7.85 5.71 -2.22
N CYS A 92 -7.26 4.61 -1.72
CA CYS A 92 -7.22 4.35 -0.29
C CYS A 92 -6.51 5.44 0.52
N LEU A 93 -5.49 6.11 -0.04
CA LEU A 93 -4.77 7.18 0.64
C LEU A 93 -5.64 8.42 0.83
N HIS A 94 -6.53 8.70 -0.12
CA HIS A 94 -7.50 9.77 0.01
C HIS A 94 -8.51 9.47 1.13
N MET A 95 -9.00 8.22 1.20
CA MET A 95 -9.87 7.80 2.31
C MET A 95 -9.15 7.88 3.66
N LEU A 96 -7.88 7.47 3.72
CA LEU A 96 -7.04 7.55 4.92
C LEU A 96 -6.87 8.99 5.41
N ASP A 97 -6.73 9.95 4.50
CA ASP A 97 -6.70 11.39 4.84
C ASP A 97 -8.04 11.86 5.41
N LEU A 98 -9.16 11.47 4.78
CA LEU A 98 -10.50 11.84 5.27
C LEU A 98 -10.79 11.24 6.66
N LEU A 99 -10.31 10.03 6.93
CA LEU A 99 -10.46 9.36 8.23
C LEU A 99 -9.77 10.09 9.39
N GLN A 100 -8.84 11.01 9.12
CA GLN A 100 -8.24 11.84 10.17
C GLN A 100 -9.24 12.83 10.76
N TYR A 101 -10.27 13.20 10.00
CA TYR A 101 -11.29 14.13 10.45
C TYR A 101 -12.41 13.41 11.20
N GLU A 102 -12.69 13.85 12.42
CA GLU A 102 -13.72 13.26 13.27
C GLU A 102 -15.12 13.34 12.66
N HIS A 103 -15.45 14.46 12.01
CA HIS A 103 -16.75 14.63 11.37
C HIS A 103 -16.99 13.56 10.30
N PHE A 104 -16.00 13.30 9.45
CA PHE A 104 -16.09 12.27 8.42
C PHE A 104 -16.29 10.87 9.03
N ARG A 105 -15.53 10.54 10.07
CA ARG A 105 -15.67 9.27 10.80
C ARG A 105 -17.08 9.07 11.37
N LYS A 106 -17.74 10.13 11.84
CA LYS A 106 -19.12 10.07 12.34
C LYS A 106 -20.12 9.84 11.21
N GLU A 107 -19.97 10.53 10.09
CA GLU A 107 -20.85 10.39 8.92
C GLU A 107 -20.81 8.98 8.31
N LEU A 108 -19.66 8.30 8.38
CA LEU A 108 -19.50 6.94 7.83
C LEU A 108 -20.43 5.88 8.44
N VAL A 109 -21.05 6.13 9.60
CA VAL A 109 -22.07 5.23 10.17
C VAL A 109 -23.30 5.13 9.26
N SER A 110 -23.60 6.21 8.53
CA SER A 110 -24.74 6.35 7.63
C SER A 110 -24.53 5.55 6.34
N ALA A 111 -25.41 4.58 6.05
CA ALA A 111 -25.36 3.83 4.79
C ALA A 111 -25.50 4.73 3.53
N PRO A 112 -26.35 5.78 3.53
CA PRO A 112 -26.35 6.78 2.46
C PRO A 112 -24.99 7.45 2.21
N CYS A 113 -24.19 7.70 3.26
CA CYS A 113 -22.85 8.27 3.10
C CYS A 113 -21.93 7.29 2.33
N ALA A 114 -21.95 6.01 2.69
CA ALA A 114 -21.17 5.00 1.99
C ALA A 114 -21.58 4.85 0.52
N LYS A 115 -22.89 4.86 0.25
CA LYS A 115 -23.41 4.86 -1.13
C LYS A 115 -22.97 6.11 -1.90
N PHE A 116 -23.03 7.28 -1.28
CA PHE A 116 -22.58 8.51 -1.92
C PHE A 116 -21.09 8.43 -2.30
N ILE A 117 -20.23 7.95 -1.39
CA ILE A 117 -18.80 7.76 -1.68
C ILE A 117 -18.62 6.77 -2.84
N ASP A 118 -19.34 5.65 -2.85
CA ASP A 118 -19.30 4.65 -3.93
C ASP A 118 -19.70 5.24 -5.29
N ASP A 119 -20.80 5.99 -5.33
CA ASP A 119 -21.27 6.67 -6.54
C ASP A 119 -20.22 7.70 -7.04
N GLN A 120 -19.57 8.44 -6.13
CA GLN A 120 -18.47 9.36 -6.49
C GLN A 120 -17.24 8.62 -7.05
N GLN A 121 -16.86 7.47 -6.47
CA GLN A 121 -15.77 6.64 -6.99
C GLN A 121 -16.09 6.13 -8.40
N LEU A 122 -17.33 5.65 -8.62
CA LEU A 122 -17.80 5.17 -9.90
C LEU A 122 -17.76 6.27 -10.97
N LEU A 123 -18.30 7.45 -10.66
CA LEU A 123 -18.26 8.61 -11.56
C LEU A 123 -16.82 8.99 -11.92
N HIS A 124 -15.93 9.04 -10.94
CA HIS A 124 -14.51 9.31 -11.19
C HIS A 124 -13.90 8.32 -12.18
N TRP A 125 -14.17 7.01 -12.03
CA TRP A 125 -13.67 5.99 -12.94
C TRP A 125 -14.22 6.11 -14.36
N GLN A 126 -15.51 6.42 -14.50
CA GLN A 126 -16.16 6.62 -15.79
C GLN A 126 -15.56 7.78 -16.59
N HIS A 127 -15.13 8.85 -15.92
CA HIS A 127 -14.49 9.99 -16.57
C HIS A 127 -12.99 9.80 -16.75
N TYR A 128 -12.31 9.15 -15.79
CA TYR A 128 -10.88 8.89 -15.84
C TYR A 128 -10.48 8.03 -17.05
N HIS A 129 -11.20 6.95 -17.32
CA HIS A 129 -10.88 6.06 -18.46
C HIS A 129 -10.95 6.82 -19.80
N ARG A 130 -12.03 7.60 -20.02
CA ARG A 130 -12.22 8.41 -21.22
C ARG A 130 -11.11 9.45 -21.40
N ARG A 131 -10.74 10.16 -20.33
CA ARG A 131 -9.68 11.18 -20.36
C ARG A 131 -8.30 10.56 -20.64
N ARG A 132 -8.02 9.37 -20.08
CA ARG A 132 -6.76 8.67 -20.30
C ARG A 132 -6.60 8.20 -21.74
N MET A 133 -7.65 7.66 -22.35
CA MET A 133 -7.62 7.25 -23.77
C MET A 133 -7.35 8.44 -24.70
N LYS A 134 -7.99 9.59 -24.42
CA LYS A 134 -7.76 10.83 -25.18
C LYS A 134 -6.30 11.29 -25.10
N LEU A 135 -5.72 11.32 -23.91
CA LEU A 135 -4.31 11.71 -23.71
C LEU A 135 -3.34 10.78 -24.45
N PHE A 136 -3.62 9.47 -24.46
CA PHE A 136 -2.78 8.50 -25.16
C PHE A 136 -2.84 8.71 -26.69
N GLN A 137 -4.02 9.00 -27.22
CA GLN A 137 -4.23 9.30 -28.64
C GLN A 137 -3.56 10.61 -29.06
N GLU A 138 -3.68 11.67 -28.25
CA GLU A 138 -2.98 12.95 -28.49
C GLU A 138 -1.44 12.80 -28.48
N GLN A 139 -0.90 11.91 -27.65
CA GLN A 139 0.53 11.59 -27.65
C GLN A 139 0.97 10.83 -28.91
N GLN A 140 0.16 9.87 -29.37
CA GLN A 140 0.43 9.14 -30.61
C GLN A 140 0.38 10.05 -31.84
N GLU A 141 -0.59 10.97 -31.91
CA GLU A 141 -0.70 11.95 -32.99
C GLU A 141 0.49 12.91 -33.02
N LYS A 142 1.02 13.33 -31.87
CA LYS A 142 2.24 14.17 -31.78
C LYS A 142 3.52 13.45 -32.19
N MET A 143 3.55 12.12 -32.11
CA MET A 143 4.72 11.30 -32.48
C MET A 143 4.67 10.84 -33.94
N GLN A 144 3.57 11.07 -34.67
CA GLN A 144 3.50 10.79 -36.10
C GLN A 144 4.14 11.94 -36.90
N PRO A 145 5.04 11.66 -37.85
CA PRO A 145 5.56 12.67 -38.76
C PRO A 145 4.41 13.25 -39.61
N PRO A 146 4.47 14.54 -40.00
CA PRO A 146 3.42 15.16 -40.80
C PRO A 146 3.16 14.35 -42.08
N PRO A 147 1.89 14.22 -42.52
CA PRO A 147 1.57 13.44 -43.71
C PRO A 147 2.32 14.00 -44.91
N HIS A 148 3.08 13.14 -45.59
CA HIS A 148 3.75 13.46 -46.84
C HIS A 148 2.68 13.72 -47.90
N ASN A 149 2.56 14.97 -48.36
CA ASN A 149 1.71 15.36 -49.48
C ASN A 149 2.06 14.49 -50.70
N LYS A 150 1.22 13.50 -51.04
CA LYS A 150 1.31 12.83 -52.34
C LYS A 150 0.77 13.80 -53.39
N PRO A 151 1.52 14.13 -54.46
CA PRO A 151 1.01 14.98 -55.52
C PRO A 151 -0.18 14.30 -56.23
N PRO A 152 -1.14 15.09 -56.75
CA PRO A 152 -2.31 14.55 -57.41
C PRO A 152 -1.92 13.74 -58.66
N PRO A 153 -2.64 12.64 -58.96
CA PRO A 153 -2.37 11.83 -60.14
C PRO A 153 -2.64 12.62 -61.42
N SER A 154 -1.74 12.46 -62.40
CA SER A 154 -1.76 13.07 -63.73
C SER A 154 -2.91 12.57 -64.61
#